data_AF-A0A914DHS7-F1
#
_entry.id   AF-A0A914DHS7-F1
#
_cell.length_a   1.000
_cell.length_b   1.000
_cell.length_c   1.000
_cell.angle_alpha   90.00
_cell.angle_beta   90.00
_cell.angle_gamma   90.00
#
_symmetry.space_group_name_H-M   'P 1'
#
loop_
_entity.id
_entity.type
_entity.pdbx_description
1 polymer ?
#
loop_
_entity_poly.entity_id
_entity_poly.type
_entity_poly.pdbx_seq_one_letter_code
_entity_poly.pdbx_strand_id
1 'polypeptide(L)'
;MAIVRSQLILSHEISGRLAEGTYLWYKPPVNNVMNFYLYNVTNPDRIIFYGEKPQVVEIGPFAIVESESKREYEFRDKDTKLWYKNYKTYVYNESLSCPVCKYDSIVNIANLPALGAIGEILDPKYNVSKNILLYKYTKFGEVMFDGYNDALLSAAHSDLLKELDQLCNCSIIPVPVPAMEKLAMFYQYNNTNDDEYVINTGKDDINQYGKIISWAGTNQLPAEWWGTEQARMINGSDSGSFQPPGLNKSSVNRFFMSFLCRSLYMTYSDESTVHDIPTYEFQTPIETFDTTLEENRGFRYENREKINYFPDWPDCRNVPKKNVTCPLPDYIDCALKENLCHACCNGSFVNKTYILPPGMYYTACYPGKYQASPFYLIFSAPHFAFSPPEVAESLVGQYPKLPDHVPFIYNHERISSAISKIDFRFQVNIPMYRSKVPIMANNFPNKILPVLWVQAEAYLQDFAYDTLHLAFVLVPKLVDYGKIFTLLLALLFAALAFICSRRKTKVDYDLNGARLNLIRPNDTSVIENHPWN
;
A
#
# COMPACT_ATOMS: atom_id res chain seq x y z
N MET A 1 -12.21 22.76 -10.43
CA MET A 1 -12.90 21.69 -9.68
C MET A 1 -14.07 21.07 -10.43
N ALA A 2 -15.07 21.81 -10.92
CA ALA A 2 -16.23 21.19 -11.60
C ALA A 2 -15.84 20.32 -12.81
N ILE A 3 -14.90 20.79 -13.66
CA ILE A 3 -14.41 20.05 -14.85
C ILE A 3 -13.70 18.76 -14.46
N VAL A 4 -12.79 18.83 -13.47
CA VAL A 4 -12.07 17.65 -12.94
C VAL A 4 -13.05 16.62 -12.40
N ARG A 5 -14.07 17.06 -11.65
CA ARG A 5 -15.11 16.16 -11.12
C ARG A 5 -15.88 15.43 -12.22
N SER A 6 -16.24 16.12 -13.31
CA SER A 6 -16.95 15.48 -14.42
C SER A 6 -16.09 14.50 -15.22
N GLN A 7 -14.78 14.70 -15.28
CA GLN A 7 -13.86 13.86 -16.06
C GLN A 7 -13.41 12.61 -15.32
N LEU A 8 -13.53 12.58 -13.98
CA LEU A 8 -13.16 11.43 -13.16
C LEU A 8 -14.26 10.35 -13.12
N ILE A 9 -15.53 10.69 -13.40
CA ILE A 9 -16.65 9.74 -13.30
C ILE A 9 -16.46 8.59 -14.29
N LEU A 10 -16.44 7.36 -13.80
CA LEU A 10 -16.43 6.17 -14.65
C LEU A 10 -17.76 6.09 -15.40
N SER A 11 -17.70 6.18 -16.72
CA SER A 11 -18.86 6.31 -17.59
C SER A 11 -18.57 5.93 -19.04
N HIS A 12 -19.65 5.75 -19.79
CA HIS A 12 -19.63 5.70 -21.25
C HIS A 12 -19.96 7.07 -21.84
N GLU A 13 -19.40 7.35 -23.00
CA GLU A 13 -19.85 8.40 -23.88
C GLU A 13 -21.20 8.04 -24.54
N ILE A 14 -21.87 9.05 -25.10
CA ILE A 14 -23.11 8.88 -25.89
C ILE A 14 -22.91 7.92 -27.08
N SER A 15 -21.67 7.83 -27.60
CA SER A 15 -21.27 6.93 -28.67
C SER A 15 -21.24 5.44 -28.27
N GLY A 16 -21.41 5.13 -26.97
CA GLY A 16 -21.24 3.80 -26.40
C GLY A 16 -19.79 3.42 -26.11
N ARG A 17 -18.82 4.30 -26.42
CA ARG A 17 -17.41 4.11 -26.06
C ARG A 17 -17.17 4.48 -24.60
N LEU A 18 -16.11 3.93 -23.99
CA LEU A 18 -15.67 4.37 -22.67
C LEU A 18 -15.20 5.83 -22.75
N ALA A 19 -15.61 6.65 -21.78
CA ALA A 19 -15.02 7.97 -21.59
C ALA A 19 -13.52 7.82 -21.32
N GLU A 20 -12.72 8.84 -21.67
CA GLU A 20 -11.26 8.79 -21.60
C GLU A 20 -10.74 8.37 -20.21
N GLY A 21 -11.25 8.96 -19.13
CA GLY A 21 -10.89 8.57 -17.76
C GLY A 21 -11.23 7.10 -17.45
N THR A 22 -12.36 6.61 -17.94
CA THR A 22 -12.75 5.19 -17.82
C THR A 22 -11.85 4.28 -18.65
N TYR A 23 -11.38 4.73 -19.80
CA TYR A 23 -10.43 3.96 -20.62
C TYR A 23 -9.07 3.83 -19.92
N LEU A 24 -8.59 4.90 -19.29
CA LEU A 24 -7.37 4.85 -18.47
C LEU A 24 -7.55 3.97 -17.23
N TRP A 25 -8.75 3.91 -16.64
CA TRP A 25 -9.07 2.92 -15.60
C TRP A 25 -9.03 1.48 -16.14
N TYR A 26 -9.62 1.25 -17.32
CA TYR A 26 -9.69 -0.07 -17.96
C TYR A 26 -8.31 -0.62 -18.32
N LYS A 27 -7.45 0.24 -18.89
CA LYS A 27 -6.07 -0.06 -19.25
C LYS A 27 -5.15 1.04 -18.70
N PRO A 28 -4.71 0.90 -17.44
CA PRO A 28 -3.83 1.88 -16.80
C PRO A 28 -2.56 2.13 -17.61
N PRO A 29 -2.20 3.40 -17.87
CA PRO A 29 -1.01 3.76 -18.63
C PRO A 29 0.22 3.72 -17.70
N VAL A 30 0.45 2.59 -17.05
CA VAL A 30 1.46 2.42 -16.01
C VAL A 30 2.47 1.38 -16.44
N ASN A 31 3.76 1.71 -16.29
CA ASN A 31 4.85 0.75 -16.36
C ASN A 31 5.18 0.31 -14.93
N ASN A 32 4.90 -0.95 -14.60
CA ASN A 32 5.15 -1.52 -13.29
C ASN A 32 6.27 -2.56 -13.37
N VAL A 33 7.33 -2.35 -12.59
CA VAL A 33 8.46 -3.29 -12.48
C VAL A 33 8.54 -3.78 -11.04
N MET A 34 8.32 -5.07 -10.86
CA MET A 34 8.49 -5.77 -9.59
C MET A 34 9.90 -6.35 -9.49
N ASN A 35 10.71 -5.77 -8.61
CA ASN A 35 12.04 -6.26 -8.27
C ASN A 35 11.94 -7.20 -7.07
N PHE A 36 12.32 -8.45 -7.28
CA PHE A 36 12.39 -9.46 -6.22
C PHE A 36 13.81 -9.60 -5.70
N TYR A 37 13.94 -9.63 -4.38
CA TYR A 37 15.18 -9.81 -3.65
C TYR A 37 15.03 -11.00 -2.71
N LEU A 38 15.72 -12.10 -2.99
CA LEU A 38 15.63 -13.33 -2.20
C LEU A 38 16.71 -13.34 -1.12
N TYR A 39 16.38 -13.86 0.06
CA TYR A 39 17.34 -14.05 1.13
C TYR A 39 17.96 -15.45 1.06
N ASN A 40 19.20 -15.50 0.56
CA ASN A 40 19.98 -16.71 0.46
C ASN A 40 20.59 -17.09 1.83
N VAL A 41 20.28 -18.27 2.34
CA VAL A 41 20.77 -18.74 3.65
C VAL A 41 22.18 -19.29 3.51
N THR A 42 23.15 -18.71 4.23
CA THR A 42 24.57 -19.05 4.07
C THR A 42 25.09 -20.10 5.06
N ASN A 43 24.37 -20.35 6.15
CA ASN A 43 24.76 -21.31 7.20
C ASN A 43 23.69 -22.37 7.55
N PRO A 44 23.00 -23.01 6.59
CA PRO A 44 21.89 -23.93 6.87
C PRO A 44 22.28 -25.09 7.79
N ASP A 45 23.45 -25.71 7.58
CA ASP A 45 23.92 -26.83 8.39
C ASP A 45 24.17 -26.41 9.85
N ARG A 46 24.74 -25.20 10.07
CA ARG A 46 25.00 -24.73 11.43
C ARG A 46 23.70 -24.39 12.17
N ILE A 47 22.67 -23.94 11.45
CA ILE A 47 21.32 -23.76 12.01
C ILE A 47 20.73 -25.13 12.39
N ILE A 48 20.75 -26.11 11.47
CA ILE A 48 20.17 -27.45 11.69
C ILE A 48 20.87 -28.19 12.83
N PHE A 49 22.21 -28.21 12.85
CA PHE A 49 22.97 -29.06 13.77
C PHE A 49 23.30 -28.39 15.09
N TYR A 50 23.54 -27.07 15.11
CA TYR A 50 24.01 -26.35 16.30
C TYR A 50 23.02 -25.31 16.83
N GLY A 51 21.92 -25.05 16.10
CA GLY A 51 20.98 -23.99 16.48
C GLY A 51 21.59 -22.59 16.40
N GLU A 52 22.58 -22.40 15.54
CA GLU A 52 23.20 -21.09 15.35
C GLU A 52 22.22 -20.05 14.80
N LYS A 53 22.55 -18.78 15.05
CA LYS A 53 21.83 -17.64 14.49
C LYS A 53 21.85 -17.69 12.96
N PRO A 54 20.70 -17.58 12.27
CA PRO A 54 20.67 -17.59 10.81
C PRO A 54 21.39 -16.40 10.20
N GLN A 55 22.12 -16.66 9.11
CA GLN A 55 22.82 -15.69 8.30
C GLN A 55 22.24 -15.71 6.89
N VAL A 56 21.77 -14.55 6.42
CA VAL A 56 21.19 -14.38 5.10
C VAL A 56 21.95 -13.33 4.30
N VAL A 57 22.03 -13.57 2.99
CA VAL A 57 22.57 -12.62 2.01
C VAL A 57 21.51 -12.38 0.95
N GLU A 58 21.23 -11.12 0.67
CA GLU A 58 20.28 -10.72 -0.37
C GLU A 58 20.83 -11.04 -1.76
N ILE A 59 19.97 -11.59 -2.63
CA ILE A 59 20.25 -11.81 -4.05
C ILE A 59 19.12 -11.16 -4.85
N GLY A 60 19.49 -10.20 -5.70
CA GLY A 60 18.55 -9.47 -6.56
C GLY A 60 19.17 -8.20 -7.15
N PRO A 61 18.36 -7.39 -7.85
CA PRO A 61 16.95 -7.64 -8.16
C PRO A 61 16.78 -8.67 -9.29
N PHE A 62 15.76 -9.52 -9.17
CA PHE A 62 15.15 -10.21 -10.30
C PHE A 62 13.92 -9.41 -10.74
N ALA A 63 13.98 -8.80 -11.92
CA ALA A 63 12.96 -7.88 -12.40
C ALA A 63 11.87 -8.61 -13.19
N ILE A 64 10.63 -8.39 -12.78
CA ILE A 64 9.41 -8.89 -13.42
C ILE A 64 8.56 -7.68 -13.82
N VAL A 65 8.28 -7.55 -15.11
CA VAL A 65 7.35 -6.54 -15.61
C VAL A 65 5.93 -7.05 -15.37
N GLU A 66 5.19 -6.36 -14.51
CA GLU A 66 3.77 -6.59 -14.28
C GLU A 66 2.97 -5.72 -15.25
N SER A 67 1.92 -6.28 -15.85
CA SER A 67 0.93 -5.50 -16.58
C SER A 67 -0.46 -5.86 -16.10
N GLU A 68 -1.30 -4.86 -15.89
CA GLU A 68 -2.69 -5.05 -15.48
C GLU A 68 -3.69 -4.56 -16.54
N SER A 69 -4.84 -5.23 -16.59
CA SER A 69 -5.96 -4.86 -17.46
C SER A 69 -7.26 -5.28 -16.80
N LYS A 70 -8.21 -4.34 -16.67
CA LYS A 70 -9.55 -4.68 -16.18
C LYS A 70 -10.30 -5.37 -17.33
N ARG A 71 -10.76 -6.60 -17.13
CA ARG A 71 -11.53 -7.37 -18.13
C ARG A 71 -12.86 -7.78 -17.53
N GLU A 72 -13.79 -8.19 -18.39
CA GLU A 72 -15.15 -8.59 -17.98
C GLU A 72 -15.77 -7.53 -17.06
N TYR A 73 -16.16 -6.37 -17.62
CA TYR A 73 -16.76 -5.29 -16.81
C TYR A 73 -18.22 -5.02 -17.19
N GLU A 74 -19.00 -4.56 -16.22
CA GLU A 74 -20.42 -4.28 -16.37
C GLU A 74 -20.83 -3.08 -15.50
N PHE A 75 -21.48 -2.08 -16.13
CA PHE A 75 -22.10 -0.98 -15.40
C PHE A 75 -23.46 -1.41 -14.87
N ARG A 76 -23.71 -1.16 -13.59
CA ARG A 76 -24.92 -1.58 -12.86
C ARG A 76 -25.58 -0.39 -12.20
N ASP A 77 -26.84 -0.58 -11.80
CA ASP A 77 -27.63 0.40 -11.06
C ASP A 77 -27.65 1.78 -11.71
N LYS A 78 -28.03 1.84 -13.00
CA LYS A 78 -28.03 3.08 -13.80
C LYS A 78 -26.65 3.75 -13.87
N ASP A 79 -25.60 2.94 -14.03
CA ASP A 79 -24.18 3.32 -14.12
C ASP A 79 -23.59 3.97 -12.86
N THR A 80 -24.20 3.73 -11.69
CA THR A 80 -23.67 4.20 -10.41
C THR A 80 -22.63 3.23 -9.83
N LYS A 81 -22.66 1.97 -10.29
CA LYS A 81 -21.73 0.92 -9.88
C LYS A 81 -21.06 0.28 -11.10
N LEU A 82 -19.83 -0.20 -10.90
CA LEU A 82 -19.05 -0.90 -11.90
C LEU A 82 -18.56 -2.23 -11.32
N TRP A 83 -18.98 -3.33 -11.95
CA TRP A 83 -18.46 -4.66 -11.69
C TRP A 83 -17.33 -4.98 -12.66
N TYR A 84 -16.24 -5.60 -12.21
CA TYR A 84 -15.12 -5.98 -13.07
C TYR A 84 -14.20 -7.04 -12.45
N LYS A 85 -13.28 -7.60 -13.26
CA LYS A 85 -12.14 -8.40 -12.79
C LYS A 85 -10.81 -7.77 -13.22
N ASN A 86 -9.82 -7.74 -12.35
CA ASN A 86 -8.50 -7.20 -12.69
C ASN A 86 -7.54 -8.31 -13.09
N TYR A 87 -7.17 -8.40 -14.36
CA TYR A 87 -6.23 -9.40 -14.86
C TYR A 87 -4.80 -8.89 -14.86
N LYS A 88 -3.87 -9.70 -14.36
CA LYS A 88 -2.44 -9.37 -14.25
C LYS A 88 -1.58 -10.38 -15.01
N THR A 89 -0.53 -9.89 -15.64
CA THR A 89 0.50 -10.72 -16.29
C THR A 89 1.88 -10.39 -15.74
N TYR A 90 2.74 -11.39 -15.65
CA TYR A 90 4.08 -11.29 -15.08
C TYR A 90 5.09 -11.79 -16.09
N VAL A 91 6.02 -10.93 -16.52
CA VAL A 91 7.03 -11.26 -17.53
C VAL A 91 8.42 -10.94 -17.01
N TYR A 92 9.28 -11.94 -16.92
CA TYR A 92 10.67 -11.75 -16.52
C TYR A 92 11.43 -10.87 -17.53
N ASN A 93 12.21 -9.92 -17.02
CA ASN A 93 13.02 -9.01 -17.82
C ASN A 93 14.49 -9.07 -17.38
N GLU A 94 15.31 -9.68 -18.23
CA GLU A 94 16.73 -9.87 -17.96
C GLU A 94 17.50 -8.55 -17.92
N SER A 95 17.15 -7.58 -18.77
CA SER A 95 17.85 -6.29 -18.87
C SER A 95 17.65 -5.40 -17.65
N LEU A 96 16.52 -5.57 -16.95
CA LEU A 96 16.21 -4.85 -15.71
C LEU A 96 16.67 -5.62 -14.46
N SER A 97 17.06 -6.88 -14.62
CA SER A 97 17.59 -7.72 -13.53
C SER A 97 19.07 -7.45 -13.29
N CYS A 98 19.58 -7.84 -12.12
CA CYS A 98 21.02 -7.75 -11.85
C CYS A 98 21.83 -8.60 -12.86
N PRO A 99 23.09 -8.27 -13.19
CA PRO A 99 23.85 -8.95 -14.26
C PRO A 99 23.97 -10.48 -14.10
N VAL A 100 23.96 -10.96 -12.86
CA VAL A 100 24.07 -12.38 -12.49
C VAL A 100 22.72 -13.02 -12.10
N CYS A 101 21.64 -12.24 -12.08
CA CYS A 101 20.30 -12.66 -11.71
C CYS A 101 19.59 -13.15 -12.97
N LYS A 102 19.67 -14.46 -13.24
CA LYS A 102 18.96 -15.13 -14.34
C LYS A 102 17.74 -15.85 -13.81
N TYR A 103 16.75 -16.09 -14.68
CA TYR A 103 15.53 -16.80 -14.30
C TYR A 103 15.79 -18.20 -13.72
N ASP A 104 16.87 -18.85 -14.18
CA ASP A 104 17.34 -20.15 -13.72
C ASP A 104 18.45 -20.10 -12.65
N SER A 105 18.78 -18.91 -12.12
CA SER A 105 19.74 -18.77 -11.02
C SER A 105 19.33 -19.61 -9.82
N ILE A 106 20.28 -20.37 -9.29
CA ILE A 106 20.08 -21.22 -8.11
C ILE A 106 20.11 -20.35 -6.86
N VAL A 107 19.11 -20.52 -6.00
CA VAL A 107 18.98 -19.87 -4.69
C VAL A 107 18.84 -20.93 -3.60
N ASN A 108 19.41 -20.68 -2.43
CA ASN A 108 19.23 -21.51 -1.24
C ASN A 108 18.24 -20.85 -0.28
N ILE A 109 17.01 -21.33 -0.30
CA ILE A 109 15.91 -20.76 0.48
C ILE A 109 15.40 -21.74 1.53
N ALA A 110 14.66 -21.20 2.48
CA ALA A 110 13.87 -21.98 3.43
C ALA A 110 12.81 -22.78 2.66
N ASN A 111 12.62 -24.06 3.00
CA ASN A 111 11.62 -24.89 2.33
C ASN A 111 10.21 -24.53 2.85
N LEU A 112 9.50 -23.66 2.13
CA LEU A 112 8.24 -23.06 2.57
C LEU A 112 7.11 -24.07 2.89
N PRO A 113 6.84 -25.10 2.06
CA PRO A 113 5.83 -26.12 2.38
C PRO A 113 6.21 -26.90 3.63
N ALA A 114 7.50 -27.24 3.76
CA ALA A 114 7.99 -27.96 4.92
C ALA A 114 7.77 -27.15 6.19
N LEU A 115 8.27 -25.91 6.25
CA LEU A 115 8.17 -25.04 7.41
C LEU A 115 6.72 -24.63 7.72
N GLY A 116 5.91 -24.35 6.69
CA GLY A 116 4.49 -24.06 6.86
C GLY A 116 3.70 -25.27 7.39
N ALA A 117 4.05 -26.48 6.94
CA ALA A 117 3.46 -27.70 7.45
C ALA A 117 3.93 -28.06 8.86
N ILE A 118 5.07 -27.56 9.36
CA ILE A 118 5.53 -27.89 10.73
C ILE A 118 4.46 -27.52 11.77
N GLY A 119 3.80 -26.36 11.62
CA GLY A 119 2.74 -25.94 12.55
C GLY A 119 1.57 -26.90 12.61
N GLU A 120 1.13 -27.38 11.45
CA GLU A 120 0.05 -28.37 11.36
C GLU A 120 0.52 -29.76 11.78
N ILE A 121 1.69 -30.22 11.34
CA ILE A 121 2.28 -31.53 11.69
C ILE A 121 2.45 -31.69 13.20
N LEU A 122 2.65 -30.59 13.93
CA LEU A 122 2.81 -30.60 15.38
C LEU A 122 1.53 -30.65 16.18
N ASP A 123 0.36 -30.51 15.55
CA ASP A 123 -0.90 -30.73 16.23
C ASP A 123 -0.91 -32.19 16.74
N PRO A 124 -1.08 -32.42 18.06
CA PRO A 124 -1.15 -33.76 18.65
C PRO A 124 -2.17 -34.68 17.97
N LYS A 125 -3.15 -34.11 17.27
CA LYS A 125 -4.13 -34.81 16.45
C LYS A 125 -3.53 -35.64 15.31
N TYR A 126 -2.32 -35.31 14.83
CA TYR A 126 -1.82 -35.77 13.54
C TYR A 126 -0.65 -36.76 13.59
N ASN A 127 0.11 -36.83 14.70
CA ASN A 127 1.10 -37.90 15.00
C ASN A 127 2.03 -38.33 13.83
N VAL A 128 2.57 -37.39 13.05
CA VAL A 128 3.44 -37.69 11.90
C VAL A 128 4.92 -37.47 12.24
N SER A 129 5.74 -38.53 12.33
CA SER A 129 7.20 -38.42 12.47
C SER A 129 7.91 -38.67 11.14
N LYS A 130 8.27 -37.62 10.40
CA LYS A 130 9.04 -37.75 9.14
C LYS A 130 10.23 -36.78 9.08
N ASN A 131 11.31 -37.23 8.45
CA ASN A 131 12.44 -36.39 8.08
C ASN A 131 12.03 -35.51 6.90
N ILE A 132 11.82 -34.22 7.15
CA ILE A 132 11.44 -33.25 6.14
C ILE A 132 12.64 -32.33 5.91
N LEU A 133 13.04 -32.15 4.65
CA LEU A 133 14.09 -31.21 4.27
C LEU A 133 13.62 -29.78 4.53
N LEU A 134 14.34 -29.06 5.39
CA LEU A 134 13.96 -27.72 5.86
C LEU A 134 14.54 -26.58 5.01
N TYR A 135 15.55 -26.86 4.20
CA TYR A 135 16.14 -25.94 3.22
C TYR A 135 16.19 -26.60 1.85
N LYS A 136 16.18 -25.76 0.80
CA LYS A 136 16.14 -26.23 -0.58
C LYS A 136 16.98 -25.33 -1.49
N TYR A 137 17.80 -26.00 -2.32
CA TYR A 137 18.44 -25.40 -3.48
C TYR A 137 17.51 -25.58 -4.69
N THR A 138 17.08 -24.48 -5.29
CA THR A 138 16.13 -24.47 -6.42
C THR A 138 16.33 -23.20 -7.25
N LYS A 139 15.72 -23.14 -8.42
CA LYS A 139 15.84 -21.98 -9.32
C LYS A 139 14.89 -20.87 -8.91
N PHE A 140 15.28 -19.61 -9.17
CA PHE A 140 14.41 -18.46 -8.96
C PHE A 140 13.02 -18.64 -9.60
N GLY A 141 12.96 -19.01 -10.88
CA GLY A 141 11.70 -19.22 -11.59
C GLY A 141 10.79 -20.28 -10.95
N GLU A 142 11.37 -21.35 -10.42
CA GLU A 142 10.63 -22.41 -9.72
C GLU A 142 10.07 -21.93 -8.37
N VAL A 143 10.83 -21.15 -7.62
CA VAL A 143 10.39 -20.57 -6.33
C VAL A 143 9.27 -19.56 -6.53
N MET A 144 9.37 -18.76 -7.59
CA MET A 144 8.51 -17.60 -7.78
C MET A 144 7.27 -17.90 -8.63
N PHE A 145 7.37 -18.60 -9.75
CA PHE A 145 6.29 -18.68 -10.75
C PHE A 145 5.98 -20.11 -11.24
N ASP A 146 6.99 -20.87 -11.67
CA ASP A 146 6.80 -22.17 -12.34
C ASP A 146 6.36 -23.28 -11.38
N GLY A 147 6.74 -23.13 -10.12
CA GLY A 147 6.54 -24.09 -9.05
C GLY A 147 7.53 -25.25 -9.09
N TYR A 148 7.95 -25.68 -7.90
CA TYR A 148 8.77 -26.89 -7.74
C TYR A 148 7.96 -28.05 -7.15
N ASN A 149 8.38 -29.28 -7.49
CA ASN A 149 7.91 -30.48 -6.82
C ASN A 149 8.57 -30.56 -5.43
N ASP A 150 7.76 -30.67 -4.39
CA ASP A 150 8.21 -30.90 -3.03
C ASP A 150 7.89 -32.34 -2.62
N ALA A 151 8.81 -33.02 -1.94
CA ALA A 151 8.61 -34.41 -1.56
C ALA A 151 7.41 -34.60 -0.62
N LEU A 152 7.13 -33.63 0.27
CA LEU A 152 5.98 -33.67 1.17
C LEU A 152 4.68 -33.47 0.38
N LEU A 153 4.62 -32.47 -0.50
CA LEU A 153 3.44 -32.21 -1.34
C LEU A 153 3.17 -33.36 -2.32
N SER A 154 4.20 -33.84 -3.02
CA SER A 154 4.09 -34.96 -3.97
C SER A 154 3.67 -36.25 -3.28
N ALA A 155 4.17 -36.53 -2.07
CA ALA A 155 3.67 -37.66 -1.29
C ALA A 155 2.20 -37.45 -0.93
N ALA A 156 1.84 -36.28 -0.41
CA ALA A 156 0.47 -35.97 0.00
C ALA A 156 -0.56 -36.04 -1.14
N HIS A 157 -0.15 -35.81 -2.39
CA HIS A 157 -1.03 -35.92 -3.57
C HIS A 157 -0.97 -37.28 -4.27
N SER A 158 -0.09 -38.19 -3.84
CA SER A 158 0.09 -39.49 -4.48
C SER A 158 -1.13 -40.39 -4.35
N ASP A 159 -1.50 -41.05 -5.46
CA ASP A 159 -2.65 -41.96 -5.48
C ASP A 159 -2.44 -43.18 -4.58
N LEU A 160 -1.18 -43.62 -4.42
CA LEU A 160 -0.82 -44.68 -3.47
C LEU A 160 -1.21 -44.31 -2.03
N LEU A 161 -0.95 -43.08 -1.58
CA LEU A 161 -1.32 -42.66 -0.22
C LEU A 161 -2.83 -42.49 -0.06
N LYS A 162 -3.53 -42.03 -1.11
CA LYS A 162 -5.00 -41.98 -1.11
C LYS A 162 -5.63 -43.39 -1.01
N GLU A 163 -5.09 -44.36 -1.73
CA GLU A 163 -5.53 -45.76 -1.65
C GLU A 163 -5.23 -46.38 -0.28
N LEU A 164 -4.05 -46.11 0.28
CA LEU A 164 -3.69 -46.60 1.62
C LEU A 164 -4.56 -45.97 2.72
N ASP A 165 -4.87 -44.68 2.64
CA ASP A 165 -5.80 -43.98 3.54
C ASP A 165 -7.19 -44.65 3.53
N GLN A 166 -7.69 -45.00 2.33
CA GLN A 166 -8.96 -45.70 2.15
C GLN A 166 -8.91 -47.13 2.73
N LEU A 167 -7.80 -47.86 2.57
CA LEU A 167 -7.65 -49.22 3.07
C LEU A 167 -7.55 -49.29 4.60
N CYS A 168 -6.88 -48.33 5.25
CA CYS A 168 -6.73 -48.31 6.70
C CYS A 168 -7.86 -47.59 7.44
N ASN A 169 -8.79 -46.94 6.73
CA ASN A 169 -9.76 -45.98 7.29
C ASN A 169 -9.09 -44.98 8.24
N CYS A 170 -7.90 -44.52 7.83
CA CYS A 170 -7.04 -43.62 8.58
C CYS A 170 -6.50 -42.57 7.60
N SER A 171 -5.98 -41.46 8.12
CA SER A 171 -5.28 -40.51 7.26
C SER A 171 -3.80 -40.54 7.61
N ILE A 172 -2.98 -41.04 6.68
CA ILE A 172 -1.54 -41.24 6.83
C ILE A 172 -0.81 -39.89 6.80
N ILE A 173 -1.39 -38.88 6.14
CA ILE A 173 -1.01 -37.47 6.25
C ILE A 173 -2.28 -36.70 6.64
N PRO A 174 -2.61 -36.63 7.94
CA PRO A 174 -3.86 -36.05 8.39
C PRO A 174 -3.85 -34.51 8.43
N VAL A 175 -2.76 -33.89 7.96
CA VAL A 175 -2.62 -32.44 7.78
C VAL A 175 -3.43 -31.97 6.57
N PRO A 176 -4.14 -30.84 6.64
CA PRO A 176 -4.81 -30.27 5.47
C PRO A 176 -3.82 -30.03 4.33
N VAL A 177 -3.92 -30.83 3.27
CA VAL A 177 -3.03 -30.72 2.12
C VAL A 177 -3.61 -29.64 1.19
N PRO A 178 -2.83 -28.60 0.83
CA PRO A 178 -3.30 -27.63 -0.15
C PRO A 178 -3.58 -28.32 -1.49
N ALA A 179 -4.57 -27.83 -2.23
CA ALA A 179 -4.97 -28.40 -3.53
C ALA A 179 -3.94 -28.18 -4.66
N MET A 180 -2.80 -27.53 -4.36
CA MET A 180 -1.77 -27.19 -5.34
C MET A 180 -0.76 -28.32 -5.55
N GLU A 181 -0.52 -28.71 -6.80
CA GLU A 181 0.42 -29.79 -7.15
C GLU A 181 1.90 -29.38 -6.97
N LYS A 182 2.20 -28.10 -7.20
CA LYS A 182 3.53 -27.51 -7.07
C LYS A 182 3.47 -26.27 -6.21
N LEU A 183 4.58 -25.95 -5.56
CA LEU A 183 4.71 -24.71 -4.79
C LEU A 183 5.53 -23.67 -5.54
N ALA A 184 4.94 -22.48 -5.71
CA ALA A 184 5.62 -21.22 -5.99
C ALA A 184 4.89 -20.07 -5.28
N MET A 185 5.57 -18.96 -5.02
CA MET A 185 4.95 -17.78 -4.39
C MET A 185 3.82 -17.17 -5.23
N PHE A 186 4.01 -17.12 -6.55
CA PHE A 186 3.05 -16.63 -7.55
C PHE A 186 2.64 -17.77 -8.50
N TYR A 187 2.51 -19.00 -7.98
CA TYR A 187 2.12 -20.17 -8.78
C TYR A 187 0.77 -19.95 -9.46
N GLN A 188 0.73 -20.09 -10.79
CA GLN A 188 -0.48 -19.91 -11.62
C GLN A 188 -1.11 -18.50 -11.56
N TYR A 189 -0.39 -17.46 -11.17
CA TYR A 189 -0.94 -16.09 -11.19
C TYR A 189 -0.94 -15.44 -12.58
N ASN A 190 -0.10 -15.93 -13.50
CA ASN A 190 0.08 -15.28 -14.79
C ASN A 190 -1.17 -15.34 -15.66
N ASN A 191 -1.62 -14.17 -16.15
CA ASN A 191 -2.84 -13.98 -16.92
C ASN A 191 -4.11 -14.43 -16.18
N THR A 192 -4.12 -14.25 -14.86
CA THR A 192 -5.29 -14.51 -14.00
C THR A 192 -5.75 -13.22 -13.33
N ASN A 193 -6.83 -13.28 -12.56
CA ASN A 193 -7.39 -12.16 -11.82
C ASN A 193 -7.42 -12.40 -10.31
N ASP A 194 -7.56 -11.33 -9.53
CA ASP A 194 -7.68 -11.34 -8.08
C ASP A 194 -9.13 -11.24 -7.60
N ASP A 195 -10.01 -12.05 -8.20
CA ASP A 195 -11.46 -12.10 -8.00
C ASP A 195 -12.21 -10.83 -8.49
N GLU A 196 -13.54 -10.86 -8.45
CA GLU A 196 -14.37 -9.75 -8.93
C GLU A 196 -14.54 -8.63 -7.91
N TYR A 197 -14.60 -7.41 -8.42
CA TYR A 197 -14.84 -6.19 -7.66
C TYR A 197 -16.16 -5.55 -8.07
N VAL A 198 -16.83 -4.91 -7.12
CA VAL A 198 -17.87 -3.91 -7.37
C VAL A 198 -17.41 -2.61 -6.76
N ILE A 199 -17.32 -1.55 -7.55
CA ILE A 199 -16.92 -0.20 -7.10
C ILE A 199 -17.98 0.84 -7.43
N ASN A 200 -17.95 1.96 -6.73
CA ASN A 200 -18.72 3.15 -7.06
C ASN A 200 -18.07 3.92 -8.23
N THR A 201 -18.86 4.34 -9.22
CA THR A 201 -18.37 5.08 -10.39
C THR A 201 -18.08 6.56 -10.12
N GLY A 202 -18.60 7.09 -9.01
CA GLY A 202 -18.56 8.52 -8.68
C GLY A 202 -19.69 9.35 -9.31
N LYS A 203 -20.63 8.72 -10.02
CA LYS A 203 -21.75 9.38 -10.70
C LYS A 203 -22.69 10.12 -9.75
N ASP A 204 -23.05 9.49 -8.63
CA ASP A 204 -23.94 10.09 -7.62
C ASP A 204 -23.18 10.99 -6.63
N ASP A 205 -22.04 10.51 -6.14
CA ASP A 205 -21.13 11.24 -5.25
C ASP A 205 -19.68 10.99 -5.65
N ILE A 206 -19.01 12.05 -6.11
CA ILE A 206 -17.61 11.99 -6.52
C ILE A 206 -16.67 11.60 -5.37
N ASN A 207 -17.07 11.78 -4.11
CA ASN A 207 -16.27 11.35 -2.97
C ASN A 207 -16.32 9.82 -2.76
N GLN A 208 -17.21 9.10 -3.47
CA GLN A 208 -17.24 7.64 -3.50
C GLN A 208 -16.46 7.06 -4.69
N TYR A 209 -15.91 7.90 -5.57
CA TYR A 209 -15.16 7.45 -6.74
C TYR A 209 -14.13 6.36 -6.41
N GLY A 210 -14.22 5.23 -7.13
CA GLY A 210 -13.29 4.12 -7.00
C GLY A 210 -13.43 3.28 -5.72
N LYS A 211 -14.29 3.67 -4.77
CA LYS A 211 -14.45 2.93 -3.52
C LYS A 211 -15.13 1.59 -3.74
N ILE A 212 -14.58 0.56 -3.13
CA ILE A 212 -15.08 -0.80 -3.17
C ILE A 212 -16.37 -0.91 -2.36
N ILE A 213 -17.35 -1.56 -2.99
CA ILE A 213 -18.61 -1.98 -2.38
C ILE A 213 -18.48 -3.45 -1.95
N SER A 214 -17.92 -4.28 -2.83
CA SER A 214 -17.64 -5.69 -2.55
C SER A 214 -16.45 -6.22 -3.34
N TRP A 215 -15.79 -7.23 -2.79
CA TRP A 215 -14.74 -8.02 -3.42
C TRP A 215 -15.05 -9.50 -3.21
N ALA A 216 -14.90 -10.34 -4.24
CA ALA A 216 -15.25 -11.76 -4.21
C ALA A 216 -16.69 -12.02 -3.69
N GLY A 217 -17.63 -11.20 -4.12
CA GLY A 217 -19.05 -11.31 -3.74
C GLY A 217 -19.38 -10.88 -2.29
N THR A 218 -18.41 -10.43 -1.49
CA THR A 218 -18.64 -10.00 -0.09
C THR A 218 -18.23 -8.54 0.15
N ASN A 219 -18.88 -7.88 1.10
CA ASN A 219 -18.53 -6.53 1.57
C ASN A 219 -17.65 -6.55 2.84
N GLN A 220 -17.39 -7.73 3.39
CA GLN A 220 -16.58 -7.93 4.59
C GLN A 220 -15.78 -9.23 4.45
N LEU A 221 -14.52 -9.20 4.88
CA LEU A 221 -13.66 -10.37 4.88
C LEU A 221 -14.15 -11.44 5.88
N PRO A 222 -13.81 -12.72 5.69
CA PRO A 222 -14.26 -13.81 6.56
C PRO A 222 -13.79 -13.69 8.03
N ALA A 223 -14.57 -14.27 8.94
CA ALA A 223 -14.23 -14.33 10.38
C ALA A 223 -13.02 -15.24 10.65
N GLU A 224 -12.79 -16.21 9.77
CA GLU A 224 -11.66 -17.13 9.76
C GLU A 224 -10.34 -16.40 9.43
N TRP A 225 -10.42 -15.24 8.79
CA TRP A 225 -9.24 -14.47 8.40
C TRP A 225 -8.81 -13.52 9.51
N TRP A 226 -9.74 -12.73 10.05
CA TRP A 226 -9.43 -11.71 11.05
C TRP A 226 -10.42 -11.71 12.22
N GLY A 227 -9.87 -11.66 13.43
CA GLY A 227 -10.67 -11.85 14.66
C GLY A 227 -11.67 -10.73 14.96
N THR A 228 -11.42 -9.50 14.50
CA THR A 228 -12.27 -8.33 14.79
C THR A 228 -13.03 -7.84 13.57
N GLU A 229 -14.22 -7.27 13.78
CA GLU A 229 -15.02 -6.67 12.71
C GLU A 229 -14.26 -5.60 11.92
N GLN A 230 -13.54 -4.72 12.64
CA GLN A 230 -12.71 -3.66 12.07
C GLN A 230 -11.68 -4.21 11.07
N ALA A 231 -10.94 -5.26 11.46
CA ALA A 231 -9.93 -5.90 10.63
C ALA A 231 -10.51 -6.57 9.37
N ARG A 232 -11.80 -6.91 9.38
CA ARG A 232 -12.51 -7.52 8.25
C ARG A 232 -13.10 -6.51 7.27
N MET A 233 -13.13 -5.22 7.61
CA MET A 233 -13.74 -4.22 6.73
C MET A 233 -12.92 -4.03 5.45
N ILE A 234 -13.62 -3.98 4.31
CA ILE A 234 -13.05 -3.64 3.01
C ILE A 234 -13.25 -2.13 2.80
N ASN A 235 -12.20 -1.36 3.06
CA ASN A 235 -12.24 0.09 3.05
C ASN A 235 -11.47 0.69 1.87
N GLY A 236 -12.03 1.73 1.26
CA GLY A 236 -11.34 2.55 0.27
C GLY A 236 -11.39 2.00 -1.15
N SER A 237 -10.43 2.39 -1.99
CA SER A 237 -10.30 1.92 -3.36
C SER A 237 -9.53 0.60 -3.47
N ASP A 238 -9.51 0.02 -4.66
CA ASP A 238 -8.57 -1.04 -5.01
C ASP A 238 -7.13 -0.50 -5.03
N SER A 239 -6.23 -1.17 -4.33
CA SER A 239 -4.78 -0.90 -4.27
C SER A 239 -4.33 0.52 -3.92
N GLY A 240 -5.25 1.40 -3.52
CA GLY A 240 -4.98 2.83 -3.24
C GLY A 240 -4.89 3.70 -4.48
N SER A 241 -5.08 3.11 -5.67
CA SER A 241 -4.79 3.76 -6.94
C SER A 241 -5.76 4.91 -7.29
N PHE A 242 -6.99 4.80 -6.82
CA PHE A 242 -8.04 5.78 -7.05
C PHE A 242 -8.38 6.51 -5.75
N GLN A 243 -8.20 7.81 -5.74
CA GLN A 243 -8.58 8.66 -4.61
C GLN A 243 -9.55 9.75 -5.07
N PRO A 244 -10.50 10.15 -4.21
CA PRO A 244 -11.40 11.25 -4.54
C PRO A 244 -10.60 12.56 -4.76
N PRO A 245 -11.10 13.47 -5.62
CA PRO A 245 -10.41 14.71 -5.93
C PRO A 245 -10.33 15.64 -4.71
N GLY A 246 -9.27 16.45 -4.64
CA GLY A 246 -9.08 17.44 -3.58
C GLY A 246 -8.44 16.89 -2.30
N LEU A 247 -7.52 15.92 -2.44
CA LEU A 247 -6.66 15.50 -1.33
C LEU A 247 -5.92 16.70 -0.73
N ASN A 248 -5.76 16.67 0.58
CA ASN A 248 -5.03 17.68 1.33
C ASN A 248 -4.15 17.04 2.41
N LYS A 249 -3.36 17.85 3.12
CA LYS A 249 -2.39 17.36 4.11
C LYS A 249 -3.02 16.66 5.34
N SER A 250 -4.33 16.81 5.55
CA SER A 250 -5.08 16.11 6.60
C SER A 250 -5.85 14.88 6.11
N SER A 251 -5.79 14.58 4.80
CA SER A 251 -6.45 13.42 4.22
C SER A 251 -5.84 12.11 4.73
N VAL A 252 -6.71 11.13 4.96
CA VAL A 252 -6.33 9.75 5.29
C VAL A 252 -6.86 8.84 4.19
N ASN A 253 -5.97 8.33 3.36
CA ASN A 253 -6.31 7.56 2.17
C ASN A 253 -6.38 6.08 2.54
N ARG A 254 -7.59 5.55 2.64
CA ARG A 254 -7.82 4.12 2.89
C ARG A 254 -7.86 3.36 1.57
N PHE A 255 -7.38 2.13 1.61
CA PHE A 255 -7.43 1.24 0.46
C PHE A 255 -7.44 -0.22 0.88
N PHE A 256 -7.94 -1.07 0.00
CA PHE A 256 -7.91 -2.52 0.16
C PHE A 256 -6.86 -3.10 -0.78
N MET A 257 -5.99 -3.96 -0.24
CA MET A 257 -4.99 -4.68 -1.02
C MET A 257 -5.32 -6.17 -0.96
N SER A 258 -5.91 -6.70 -2.03
CA SER A 258 -6.31 -8.12 -2.14
C SER A 258 -5.13 -9.07 -1.88
N PHE A 259 -3.94 -8.74 -2.37
CA PHE A 259 -2.70 -9.49 -2.14
C PHE A 259 -2.24 -9.56 -0.67
N LEU A 260 -2.68 -8.61 0.16
CA LEU A 260 -2.37 -8.57 1.59
C LEU A 260 -3.57 -8.95 2.46
N CYS A 261 -4.71 -9.27 1.83
CA CYS A 261 -5.92 -9.72 2.50
C CYS A 261 -6.49 -8.73 3.53
N ARG A 262 -6.18 -7.43 3.43
CA ARG A 262 -6.62 -6.43 4.39
C ARG A 262 -6.71 -5.03 3.80
N SER A 263 -7.45 -4.18 4.50
CA SER A 263 -7.37 -2.74 4.30
C SER A 263 -6.24 -2.09 5.08
N LEU A 264 -5.68 -1.06 4.48
CA LEU A 264 -4.56 -0.25 4.94
C LEU A 264 -4.92 1.22 4.77
N TYR A 265 -4.09 2.11 5.28
CA TYR A 265 -4.24 3.54 5.07
C TYR A 265 -2.91 4.25 4.92
N MET A 266 -2.94 5.39 4.26
CA MET A 266 -1.80 6.28 4.12
C MET A 266 -2.13 7.67 4.65
N THR A 267 -1.11 8.33 5.17
CA THR A 267 -1.17 9.71 5.66
C THR A 267 -0.18 10.55 4.89
N TYR A 268 -0.42 11.86 4.82
CA TYR A 268 0.48 12.80 4.21
C TYR A 268 1.89 12.71 4.82
N SER A 269 2.90 12.68 3.95
CA SER A 269 4.32 12.63 4.29
C SER A 269 4.96 13.98 3.99
N ASP A 270 5.02 14.34 2.71
CA ASP A 270 5.73 15.54 2.23
C ASP A 270 5.12 16.11 0.93
N GLU A 271 5.50 17.33 0.58
CA GLU A 271 5.31 17.84 -0.78
C GLU A 271 6.40 17.31 -1.71
N SER A 272 6.00 16.78 -2.86
CA SER A 272 6.92 16.21 -3.85
C SER A 272 6.66 16.83 -5.23
N THR A 273 7.54 16.51 -6.18
CA THR A 273 7.34 16.82 -7.60
C THR A 273 7.75 15.60 -8.41
N VAL A 274 6.87 15.15 -9.31
CA VAL A 274 7.11 13.99 -10.17
C VAL A 274 6.90 14.44 -11.62
N HIS A 275 7.93 14.35 -12.47
CA HIS A 275 7.88 14.82 -13.86
C HIS A 275 7.32 16.26 -14.00
N ASP A 276 7.84 17.19 -13.18
CA ASP A 276 7.41 18.61 -13.11
C ASP A 276 5.94 18.83 -12.68
N ILE A 277 5.25 17.79 -12.22
CA ILE A 277 3.89 17.86 -11.68
C ILE A 277 3.98 17.97 -10.15
N PRO A 278 3.44 19.03 -9.54
CA PRO A 278 3.38 19.16 -8.09
C PRO A 278 2.48 18.08 -7.47
N THR A 279 3.01 17.36 -6.50
CA THR A 279 2.33 16.22 -5.87
C THR A 279 2.33 16.34 -4.35
N TYR A 280 1.46 15.56 -3.72
CA TYR A 280 1.54 15.20 -2.31
C TYR A 280 1.96 13.75 -2.20
N GLU A 281 2.99 13.51 -1.39
CA GLU A 281 3.41 12.18 -1.02
C GLU A 281 2.56 11.70 0.17
N PHE A 282 1.98 10.53 0.02
CA PHE A 282 1.28 9.81 1.07
C PHE A 282 2.03 8.50 1.34
N GLN A 283 2.24 8.17 2.61
CA GLN A 283 2.90 6.92 2.97
C GLN A 283 2.12 6.17 4.06
N THR A 284 2.31 4.86 4.12
CA THR A 284 1.70 4.06 5.20
C THR A 284 2.47 4.29 6.50
N PRO A 285 1.81 4.74 7.58
CA PRO A 285 2.47 4.98 8.85
C PRO A 285 2.78 3.65 9.57
N ILE A 286 3.78 3.68 10.47
CA ILE A 286 4.29 2.49 11.19
C ILE A 286 3.17 1.80 11.98
N GLU A 287 2.27 2.59 12.54
CA GLU A 287 1.11 2.17 13.33
C GLU A 287 0.25 1.16 12.57
N THR A 288 0.16 1.26 11.23
CA THR A 288 -0.63 0.33 10.40
C THR A 288 -0.15 -1.12 10.51
N PHE A 289 1.13 -1.33 10.82
CA PHE A 289 1.77 -2.62 11.01
C PHE A 289 1.99 -2.96 12.50
N ASP A 290 1.53 -2.12 13.42
CA ASP A 290 1.65 -2.35 14.86
C ASP A 290 0.42 -3.11 15.38
N THR A 291 0.53 -4.44 15.46
CA THR A 291 -0.54 -5.32 15.97
C THR A 291 -0.69 -5.28 17.50
N THR A 292 0.18 -4.55 18.20
CA THR A 292 0.08 -4.34 19.65
C THR A 292 -0.86 -3.17 20.01
N LEU A 293 -1.28 -2.39 19.01
CA LEU A 293 -2.35 -1.39 19.15
C LEU A 293 -3.73 -2.05 19.19
N GLU A 294 -4.67 -1.44 19.91
CA GLU A 294 -6.05 -1.95 20.02
C GLU A 294 -6.74 -2.02 18.66
N GLU A 295 -6.56 -0.99 17.82
CA GLU A 295 -7.14 -0.91 16.48
C GLU A 295 -6.71 -2.04 15.53
N ASN A 296 -5.52 -2.62 15.77
CA ASN A 296 -4.93 -3.67 14.93
C ASN A 296 -4.92 -5.05 15.58
N ARG A 297 -5.59 -5.21 16.73
CA ARG A 297 -5.60 -6.49 17.47
C ARG A 297 -6.13 -7.67 16.66
N GLY A 298 -7.01 -7.40 15.68
CA GLY A 298 -7.57 -8.41 14.78
C GLY A 298 -6.58 -9.00 13.77
N PHE A 299 -5.40 -8.39 13.60
CA PHE A 299 -4.33 -8.85 12.71
C PHE A 299 -3.21 -9.60 13.45
N ARG A 300 -3.37 -9.86 14.75
CA ARG A 300 -2.35 -10.52 15.59
C ARG A 300 -2.15 -11.96 15.15
N TYR A 301 -0.88 -12.33 14.98
CA TYR A 301 -0.51 -13.71 14.78
C TYR A 301 -0.86 -14.54 16.02
N GLU A 302 -1.62 -15.63 15.84
CA GLU A 302 -2.12 -16.44 16.94
C GLU A 302 -1.01 -17.19 17.69
N ASN A 303 0.14 -17.45 17.03
CA ASN A 303 1.26 -18.20 17.59
C ASN A 303 0.77 -19.50 18.27
N ARG A 304 0.14 -20.39 17.49
CA ARG A 304 -0.46 -21.63 17.97
C ARG A 304 0.58 -22.58 18.59
N GLU A 305 1.81 -22.46 18.10
CA GLU A 305 3.01 -23.16 18.54
C GLU A 305 3.56 -22.65 19.89
N LYS A 306 3.08 -21.50 20.40
CA LYS A 306 3.43 -20.92 21.71
C LYS A 306 4.93 -20.65 21.86
N ILE A 307 5.56 -20.21 20.79
CA ILE A 307 7.00 -19.97 20.74
C ILE A 307 7.30 -18.49 20.97
N ASN A 308 8.27 -18.21 21.84
CA ASN A 308 8.85 -16.87 21.93
C ASN A 308 9.97 -16.72 20.87
N TYR A 309 9.66 -16.02 19.79
CA TYR A 309 10.59 -15.73 18.70
C TYR A 309 11.58 -14.59 19.02
N PHE A 310 11.19 -13.69 19.93
CA PHE A 310 11.91 -12.47 20.27
C PHE A 310 12.01 -12.32 21.80
N PRO A 311 12.85 -13.14 22.47
CA PRO A 311 12.98 -13.10 23.93
C PRO A 311 13.52 -11.77 24.46
N ASP A 312 14.23 -11.01 23.63
CA ASP A 312 14.77 -9.71 23.98
C ASP A 312 13.73 -8.57 23.86
N TRP A 313 12.51 -8.88 23.38
CA TRP A 313 11.41 -7.94 23.26
C TRP A 313 10.17 -8.40 24.08
N PRO A 314 9.47 -7.47 24.76
CA PRO A 314 9.78 -6.05 24.92
C PRO A 314 10.90 -5.80 25.95
N ASP A 315 11.73 -4.78 25.71
CA ASP A 315 12.74 -4.38 26.69
C ASP A 315 12.10 -3.62 27.88
N CYS A 316 11.79 -4.37 28.94
CA CYS A 316 11.22 -3.83 30.17
C CYS A 316 12.26 -3.49 31.25
N ARG A 317 13.57 -3.50 30.95
CA ARG A 317 14.64 -3.29 31.96
C ARG A 317 14.54 -1.94 32.67
N ASN A 318 14.04 -0.92 31.96
CA ASN A 318 13.95 0.45 32.45
C ASN A 318 12.63 0.78 33.17
N VAL A 319 11.69 -0.18 33.27
CA VAL A 319 10.38 0.05 33.90
C VAL A 319 10.46 -0.28 35.39
N PRO A 320 10.20 0.68 36.30
CA PRO A 320 10.26 0.41 37.73
C PRO A 320 9.21 -0.63 38.11
N LYS A 321 9.65 -1.79 38.60
CA LYS A 321 8.76 -2.79 39.20
C LYS A 321 8.28 -2.25 40.55
N LYS A 322 7.18 -1.50 40.54
CA LYS A 322 6.46 -1.16 41.77
C LYS A 322 5.91 -2.46 42.38
N ASN A 323 5.92 -2.58 43.70
CA ASN A 323 5.17 -3.64 44.40
C ASN A 323 3.67 -3.37 44.25
N VAL A 324 3.11 -3.78 43.11
CA VAL A 324 1.69 -3.64 42.80
C VAL A 324 1.01 -4.96 43.08
N THR A 325 -0.03 -4.95 43.91
CA THR A 325 -0.99 -6.06 43.99
C THR A 325 -1.82 -6.06 42.71
N CYS A 326 -1.62 -7.08 41.87
CA CYS A 326 -2.35 -7.25 40.63
C CYS A 326 -3.78 -7.71 40.93
N PRO A 327 -4.81 -6.90 40.62
CA PRO A 327 -6.20 -7.32 40.75
C PRO A 327 -6.51 -8.44 39.73
N LEU A 328 -7.77 -8.89 39.70
CA LEU A 328 -8.26 -9.92 38.77
C LEU A 328 -7.78 -9.74 37.31
N PRO A 329 -7.67 -10.83 36.52
CA PRO A 329 -7.08 -10.84 35.18
C PRO A 329 -7.64 -9.81 34.18
N ASP A 330 -8.86 -9.33 34.39
CA ASP A 330 -9.57 -8.43 33.48
C ASP A 330 -9.33 -6.93 33.75
N TYR A 331 -8.51 -6.57 34.74
CA TYR A 331 -8.28 -5.16 35.08
C TYR A 331 -7.32 -4.46 34.10
N ILE A 332 -6.37 -5.17 33.51
CA ILE A 332 -5.34 -4.62 32.62
C ILE A 332 -5.20 -5.51 31.40
N ASP A 333 -5.41 -4.95 30.21
CA ASP A 333 -5.17 -5.67 28.96
C ASP A 333 -3.67 -5.70 28.66
N CYS A 334 -3.01 -6.79 29.08
CA CYS A 334 -1.59 -7.05 28.82
C CYS A 334 -1.26 -7.28 27.34
N ALA A 335 -2.26 -7.35 26.44
CA ALA A 335 -2.02 -7.46 25.00
C ALA A 335 -1.71 -6.10 24.34
N LEU A 336 -1.91 -5.00 25.05
CA LEU A 336 -1.68 -3.65 24.54
C LEU A 336 -0.26 -3.17 24.79
N LYS A 337 0.30 -2.47 23.79
CA LYS A 337 1.66 -1.89 23.79
C LYS A 337 2.03 -1.20 25.10
N GLU A 338 1.14 -0.34 25.58
CA GLU A 338 1.30 0.47 26.79
C GLU A 338 1.39 -0.37 28.08
N ASN A 339 0.82 -1.57 28.06
CA ASN A 339 0.70 -2.44 29.22
C ASN A 339 1.73 -3.59 29.22
N LEU A 340 2.44 -3.84 28.12
CA LEU A 340 3.35 -5.00 28.01
C LEU A 340 4.37 -5.09 29.15
N CYS A 341 4.94 -3.94 29.54
CA CYS A 341 5.90 -3.85 30.65
C CYS A 341 5.27 -3.47 32.00
N HIS A 342 3.94 -3.48 32.11
CA HIS A 342 3.26 -3.23 33.37
C HIS A 342 3.60 -4.33 34.39
N ALA A 343 3.63 -3.99 35.68
CA ALA A 343 4.03 -4.91 36.76
C ALA A 343 3.17 -6.19 36.86
N CYS A 344 1.96 -6.17 36.30
CA CYS A 344 1.01 -7.29 36.25
C CYS A 344 1.04 -8.08 34.94
N CYS A 345 1.86 -7.64 33.98
CA CYS A 345 2.02 -8.27 32.69
C CYS A 345 3.39 -8.94 32.61
N ASN A 346 3.50 -9.97 31.77
CA ASN A 346 4.73 -10.74 31.62
C ASN A 346 5.36 -10.48 30.23
N GLY A 347 5.59 -9.20 29.92
CA GLY A 347 6.14 -8.79 28.63
C GLY A 347 5.22 -9.20 27.48
N SER A 348 5.78 -9.94 26.52
CA SER A 348 5.05 -10.46 25.35
C SER A 348 4.18 -11.68 25.65
N PHE A 349 4.25 -12.28 26.85
CA PHE A 349 3.47 -13.46 27.20
C PHE A 349 2.04 -13.08 27.62
N VAL A 350 1.08 -13.40 26.75
CA VAL A 350 -0.35 -13.05 26.88
C VAL A 350 -1.19 -14.25 26.49
N ASN A 351 -2.24 -14.55 27.25
CA ASN A 351 -3.20 -15.63 26.95
C ASN A 351 -2.54 -17.00 26.65
N LYS A 352 -1.50 -17.36 27.41
CA LYS A 352 -0.73 -18.62 27.28
C LYS A 352 0.07 -18.76 25.97
N THR A 353 0.29 -17.67 25.25
CA THR A 353 1.16 -17.60 24.07
C THR A 353 1.99 -16.31 24.09
N TYR A 354 2.80 -16.07 23.05
CA TYR A 354 3.60 -14.87 22.90
C TYR A 354 3.11 -14.05 21.71
N ILE A 355 2.90 -12.75 21.92
CA ILE A 355 2.59 -11.82 20.83
C ILE A 355 3.87 -11.44 20.08
N LEU A 356 3.75 -11.12 18.79
CA LEU A 356 4.88 -10.64 18.00
C LEU A 356 5.13 -9.13 18.25
N PRO A 357 6.38 -8.66 18.08
CA PRO A 357 6.71 -7.24 18.04
C PRO A 357 5.94 -6.50 16.93
N PRO A 358 5.78 -5.18 17.03
CA PRO A 358 5.15 -4.38 15.98
C PRO A 358 5.96 -4.40 14.68
N GLY A 359 5.33 -4.00 13.56
CA GLY A 359 5.96 -3.92 12.24
C GLY A 359 5.73 -5.15 11.35
N MET A 360 4.93 -6.12 11.81
CA MET A 360 4.60 -7.32 11.06
C MET A 360 3.23 -7.90 11.42
N TYR A 361 2.64 -8.65 10.50
CA TYR A 361 1.37 -9.37 10.68
C TYR A 361 1.35 -10.63 9.80
N TYR A 362 0.48 -11.60 10.11
CA TYR A 362 0.38 -12.84 9.32
C TYR A 362 -0.54 -12.66 8.11
N THR A 363 -0.34 -13.45 7.05
CA THR A 363 -1.29 -13.50 5.92
C THR A 363 -2.46 -14.42 6.23
N ALA A 364 -3.68 -13.89 6.13
CA ALA A 364 -4.89 -14.67 6.38
C ALA A 364 -5.39 -15.43 5.15
N CYS A 365 -5.10 -14.92 3.95
CA CYS A 365 -5.57 -15.47 2.68
C CYS A 365 -4.41 -15.77 1.73
N TYR A 366 -4.70 -16.58 0.72
CA TYR A 366 -3.82 -16.73 -0.43
C TYR A 366 -3.83 -15.40 -1.21
N PRO A 367 -2.68 -14.77 -1.48
CA PRO A 367 -2.64 -13.39 -1.97
C PRO A 367 -3.57 -13.13 -3.15
N GLY A 368 -4.56 -12.25 -3.00
CA GLY A 368 -5.47 -11.90 -4.10
C GLY A 368 -6.49 -12.98 -4.45
N LYS A 369 -6.71 -13.99 -3.59
CA LYS A 369 -7.77 -14.99 -3.76
C LYS A 369 -8.66 -15.05 -2.54
N TYR A 370 -9.95 -15.26 -2.74
CA TYR A 370 -10.92 -15.54 -1.68
C TYR A 370 -10.78 -16.97 -1.11
N GLN A 371 -9.60 -17.27 -0.59
CA GLN A 371 -9.25 -18.56 -0.02
C GLN A 371 -8.28 -18.36 1.14
N ALA A 372 -8.47 -19.09 2.25
CA ALA A 372 -7.52 -19.06 3.36
C ALA A 372 -6.13 -19.55 2.91
N SER A 373 -5.07 -18.93 3.43
CA SER A 373 -3.71 -19.38 3.12
C SER A 373 -3.46 -20.75 3.75
N PRO A 374 -2.92 -21.74 3.00
CA PRO A 374 -2.51 -23.02 3.58
C PRO A 374 -1.22 -22.92 4.41
N PHE A 375 -0.52 -21.78 4.33
CA PHE A 375 0.73 -21.53 5.06
C PHE A 375 0.65 -20.21 5.83
N TYR A 376 1.14 -20.20 7.07
CA TYR A 376 1.29 -18.97 7.86
C TYR A 376 2.55 -18.22 7.42
N LEU A 377 2.41 -17.32 6.44
CA LEU A 377 3.44 -16.35 6.09
C LEU A 377 3.25 -15.08 6.91
N ILE A 378 4.34 -14.38 7.20
CA ILE A 378 4.35 -13.13 7.95
C ILE A 378 4.83 -12.01 7.04
N PHE A 379 4.00 -10.99 6.83
CA PHE A 379 4.37 -9.78 6.11
C PHE A 379 4.97 -8.74 7.05
N SER A 380 6.02 -8.07 6.58
CA SER A 380 6.66 -6.94 7.25
C SER A 380 7.14 -5.90 6.24
N ALA A 381 7.62 -4.76 6.74
CA ALA A 381 8.48 -3.88 5.95
C ALA A 381 9.80 -4.58 5.59
N PRO A 382 10.46 -4.24 4.46
CA PRO A 382 11.80 -4.72 4.13
C PRO A 382 12.80 -4.51 5.26
N HIS A 383 13.64 -5.53 5.49
CA HIS A 383 14.59 -5.61 6.59
C HIS A 383 14.00 -5.35 7.98
N PHE A 384 12.69 -5.60 8.15
CA PHE A 384 11.95 -5.29 9.38
C PHE A 384 11.99 -3.82 9.79
N ALA A 385 12.04 -2.88 8.82
CA ALA A 385 12.21 -1.45 9.10
C ALA A 385 11.15 -0.79 10.01
N PHE A 386 9.96 -1.38 10.11
CA PHE A 386 8.88 -0.91 10.99
C PHE A 386 8.86 -1.61 12.35
N SER A 387 9.79 -2.53 12.58
CA SER A 387 9.90 -3.28 13.83
C SER A 387 10.99 -2.71 14.74
N PRO A 388 10.94 -3.03 16.05
CA PRO A 388 12.01 -2.69 16.99
C PRO A 388 13.36 -3.33 16.58
N PRO A 389 14.50 -2.74 16.95
CA PRO A 389 15.83 -3.23 16.56
C PRO A 389 16.08 -4.70 16.88
N GLU A 390 15.52 -5.20 17.99
CA GLU A 390 15.63 -6.58 18.45
C GLU A 390 15.14 -7.60 17.41
N VAL A 391 14.22 -7.18 16.51
CA VAL A 391 13.72 -8.01 15.42
C VAL A 391 14.78 -8.18 14.33
N ALA A 392 15.30 -7.09 13.79
CA ALA A 392 16.32 -7.13 12.75
C ALA A 392 17.63 -7.75 13.28
N GLU A 393 18.01 -7.41 14.51
CA GLU A 393 19.17 -7.94 15.21
C GLU A 393 19.01 -9.42 15.60
N SER A 394 17.81 -10.00 15.49
CA SER A 394 17.61 -11.43 15.74
C SER A 394 18.28 -12.33 14.68
N LEU A 395 18.69 -11.76 13.55
CA LEU A 395 19.33 -12.41 12.40
C LEU A 395 20.58 -11.65 11.96
N VAL A 396 21.37 -12.23 11.06
CA VAL A 396 22.49 -11.54 10.39
C VAL A 396 22.12 -11.29 8.93
N GLY A 397 22.35 -10.07 8.44
CA GLY A 397 22.03 -9.67 7.06
C GLY A 397 20.78 -8.82 6.91
N GLN A 398 20.23 -8.29 8.00
CA GLN A 398 19.10 -7.36 7.99
C GLN A 398 19.61 -5.93 8.27
N TYR A 399 19.25 -4.97 7.40
CA TYR A 399 19.72 -3.59 7.48
C TYR A 399 18.55 -2.63 7.27
N PRO A 400 17.68 -2.42 8.28
CA PRO A 400 16.54 -1.53 8.17
C PRO A 400 16.99 -0.09 7.88
N LYS A 401 16.42 0.54 6.84
CA LYS A 401 16.72 1.92 6.45
C LYS A 401 15.43 2.65 6.08
N LEU A 402 15.12 3.72 6.80
CA LEU A 402 14.05 4.64 6.46
C LEU A 402 14.63 5.87 5.75
N PRO A 403 13.98 6.41 4.71
CA PRO A 403 12.66 6.02 4.19
C PRO A 403 12.66 4.87 3.16
N ASP A 404 13.83 4.37 2.74
CA ASP A 404 13.97 3.41 1.63
C ASP A 404 13.11 2.14 1.78
N HIS A 405 12.88 1.67 3.02
CA HIS A 405 12.11 0.47 3.32
C HIS A 405 10.67 0.76 3.80
N VAL A 406 10.13 1.95 3.53
CA VAL A 406 8.71 2.23 3.78
C VAL A 406 7.84 1.40 2.81
N PRO A 407 6.82 0.66 3.31
CA PRO A 407 6.05 -0.28 2.49
C PRO A 407 5.18 0.33 1.38
N PHE A 408 4.62 1.51 1.58
CA PHE A 408 3.79 2.15 0.55
C PHE A 408 4.08 3.63 0.54
N ILE A 409 4.42 4.13 -0.64
CA ILE A 409 4.59 5.57 -0.92
C ILE A 409 3.87 5.88 -2.22
N TYR A 410 2.90 6.78 -2.16
CA TYR A 410 2.02 7.14 -3.27
C TYR A 410 2.10 8.64 -3.49
N ASN A 411 2.44 9.04 -4.71
CA ASN A 411 2.49 10.44 -5.10
C ASN A 411 1.21 10.77 -5.88
N HIS A 412 0.40 11.65 -5.32
CA HIS A 412 -0.86 12.10 -5.92
C HIS A 412 -0.75 13.55 -6.38
N GLU A 413 -1.23 13.85 -7.58
CA GLU A 413 -1.45 15.22 -8.05
C GLU A 413 -2.48 15.91 -7.13
N ARG A 414 -2.23 17.18 -6.81
CA ARG A 414 -2.91 17.89 -5.71
C ARG A 414 -4.41 18.15 -5.93
N ILE A 415 -4.87 18.25 -7.17
CA ILE A 415 -6.24 18.68 -7.50
C ILE A 415 -7.14 17.48 -7.83
N SER A 416 -6.69 16.66 -8.78
CA SER A 416 -7.39 15.47 -9.27
C SER A 416 -7.17 14.23 -8.41
N SER A 417 -6.11 14.24 -7.59
CA SER A 417 -5.66 13.07 -6.84
C SER A 417 -5.18 11.91 -7.74
N ALA A 418 -4.94 12.19 -9.03
CA ALA A 418 -4.36 11.22 -9.95
C ALA A 418 -2.96 10.81 -9.48
N ILE A 419 -2.66 9.53 -9.57
CA ILE A 419 -1.34 9.02 -9.21
C ILE A 419 -0.32 9.38 -10.26
N SER A 420 0.85 9.84 -9.81
CA SER A 420 2.02 10.05 -10.66
C SER A 420 3.06 8.95 -10.47
N LYS A 421 3.30 8.49 -9.23
CA LYS A 421 4.28 7.46 -8.89
C LYS A 421 3.79 6.62 -7.71
N ILE A 422 4.00 5.31 -7.79
CA ILE A 422 3.78 4.36 -6.69
C ILE A 422 5.08 3.62 -6.40
N ASP A 423 5.45 3.56 -5.13
CA ASP A 423 6.44 2.63 -4.61
C ASP A 423 5.78 1.70 -3.59
N PHE A 424 5.75 0.41 -3.91
CA PHE A 424 5.22 -0.64 -3.05
C PHE A 424 6.34 -1.61 -2.66
N ARG A 425 6.51 -1.83 -1.35
CA ARG A 425 7.55 -2.68 -0.79
C ARG A 425 6.99 -3.56 0.30
N PHE A 426 7.33 -4.83 0.29
CA PHE A 426 6.96 -5.72 1.39
C PHE A 426 7.95 -6.87 1.48
N GLN A 427 8.05 -7.45 2.67
CA GLN A 427 8.88 -8.61 2.95
C GLN A 427 8.01 -9.77 3.41
N VAL A 428 8.34 -10.96 2.93
CA VAL A 428 7.70 -12.21 3.33
C VAL A 428 8.65 -12.98 4.23
N ASN A 429 8.11 -13.39 5.37
CA ASN A 429 8.85 -14.09 6.39
C ASN A 429 8.11 -15.38 6.78
N ILE A 430 8.86 -16.33 7.33
CA ILE A 430 8.33 -17.61 7.80
C ILE A 430 8.82 -17.90 9.22
N PRO A 431 7.95 -18.33 10.13
CA PRO A 431 8.38 -18.76 11.45
C PRO A 431 9.25 -20.02 11.35
N MET A 432 10.33 -20.03 12.13
CA MET A 432 11.25 -21.15 12.29
C MET A 432 11.46 -21.38 13.78
N TYR A 433 11.25 -22.61 14.24
CA TYR A 433 11.28 -22.90 15.67
C TYR A 433 11.67 -24.33 15.96
N ARG A 434 12.12 -24.55 17.19
CA ARG A 434 12.53 -25.86 17.68
C ARG A 434 11.35 -26.81 17.73
N SER A 435 11.53 -27.99 17.16
CA SER A 435 10.54 -29.07 17.25
C SER A 435 11.18 -30.45 17.35
N LYS A 436 10.59 -31.33 18.16
CA LYS A 436 11.03 -32.72 18.31
C LYS A 436 10.46 -33.67 17.25
N VAL A 437 9.49 -33.21 16.45
CA VAL A 437 8.78 -34.10 15.50
C VAL A 437 9.59 -34.29 14.21
N PRO A 438 9.90 -33.23 13.42
CA PRO A 438 10.93 -33.36 12.40
C PRO A 438 12.31 -33.29 13.05
N ILE A 439 13.11 -34.35 12.90
CA ILE A 439 14.46 -34.47 13.49
C ILE A 439 15.35 -33.28 13.08
N MET A 440 15.21 -32.79 11.85
CA MET A 440 15.97 -31.64 11.35
C MET A 440 15.68 -30.32 12.07
N ALA A 441 14.51 -30.18 12.74
CA ALA A 441 14.16 -28.97 13.50
C ALA A 441 14.50 -29.06 14.99
N ASN A 442 15.13 -30.16 15.45
CA ASN A 442 15.36 -30.40 16.88
C ASN A 442 16.28 -29.35 17.53
N ASN A 443 17.19 -28.75 16.75
CA ASN A 443 18.08 -27.71 17.24
C ASN A 443 17.74 -26.32 16.69
N PHE A 444 16.67 -26.18 15.89
CA PHE A 444 16.31 -24.89 15.30
C PHE A 444 16.21 -23.78 16.35
N PRO A 445 16.75 -22.60 16.07
CA PRO A 445 16.52 -21.44 16.90
C PRO A 445 15.08 -20.94 16.66
N ASN A 446 14.47 -20.39 17.70
CA ASN A 446 13.16 -19.75 17.59
C ASN A 446 13.33 -18.36 16.98
N LYS A 447 13.11 -18.23 15.67
CA LYS A 447 13.28 -16.99 14.90
C LYS A 447 12.23 -16.88 13.79
N ILE A 448 11.96 -15.66 13.33
CA ILE A 448 11.21 -15.43 12.09
C ILE A 448 12.23 -15.21 10.99
N LEU A 449 12.29 -16.11 10.00
CA LEU A 449 13.26 -16.08 8.92
C LEU A 449 12.69 -15.33 7.70
N PRO A 450 13.35 -14.28 7.19
CA PRO A 450 12.94 -13.61 5.97
C PRO A 450 13.26 -14.50 4.76
N VAL A 451 12.32 -14.54 3.81
CA VAL A 451 12.40 -15.39 2.61
C VAL A 451 12.76 -14.53 1.40
N LEU A 452 12.03 -13.45 1.22
CA LEU A 452 12.24 -12.48 0.16
C LEU A 452 11.64 -11.13 0.56
N TRP A 453 12.07 -10.07 -0.11
CA TRP A 453 11.32 -8.82 -0.19
C TRP A 453 11.16 -8.39 -1.63
N VAL A 454 10.14 -7.57 -1.86
CA VAL A 454 9.73 -7.08 -3.17
C VAL A 454 9.73 -5.57 -3.15
N GLN A 455 10.18 -4.97 -4.25
CA GLN A 455 9.99 -3.55 -4.56
C GLN A 455 9.30 -3.45 -5.91
N ALA A 456 8.03 -3.07 -5.91
CA ALA A 456 7.30 -2.72 -7.12
C ALA A 456 7.33 -1.20 -7.29
N GLU A 457 7.84 -0.74 -8.41
CA GLU A 457 7.80 0.66 -8.79
C GLU A 457 6.89 0.83 -10.00
N ALA A 458 5.88 1.68 -9.85
CA ALA A 458 4.90 1.96 -10.88
C ALA A 458 4.98 3.43 -11.28
N TYR A 459 5.28 3.67 -12.56
CA TYR A 459 5.38 5.00 -13.15
C TYR A 459 4.39 5.14 -14.29
N LEU A 460 3.85 6.33 -14.49
CA LEU A 460 3.04 6.59 -15.69
C LEU A 460 3.90 6.50 -16.97
N GLN A 461 3.24 6.18 -18.08
CA GLN A 461 3.81 6.30 -19.41
C GLN A 461 3.91 7.78 -19.81
N ASP A 462 4.87 8.13 -20.66
CA ASP A 462 5.21 9.52 -21.00
C ASP A 462 3.99 10.36 -21.44
N PHE A 463 3.13 9.81 -22.30
CA PHE A 463 1.93 10.53 -22.75
C PHE A 463 0.96 10.85 -21.60
N ALA A 464 0.90 10.02 -20.56
CA ALA A 464 0.03 10.23 -19.41
C ALA A 464 0.62 11.33 -18.51
N TYR A 465 1.95 11.38 -18.36
CA TYR A 465 2.61 12.53 -17.73
C TYR A 465 2.37 13.82 -18.50
N ASP A 466 2.52 13.82 -19.82
CA ASP A 466 2.26 14.99 -20.66
C ASP A 466 0.82 15.49 -20.50
N THR A 467 -0.14 14.56 -20.44
CA THR A 467 -1.56 14.86 -20.23
C THR A 467 -1.80 15.50 -18.85
N LEU A 468 -1.24 14.93 -17.78
CA LEU A 468 -1.36 15.49 -16.44
C LEU A 468 -0.67 16.85 -16.33
N HIS A 469 0.53 17.00 -16.89
CA HIS A 469 1.27 18.25 -16.87
C HIS A 469 0.53 19.36 -17.65
N LEU A 470 -0.01 19.04 -18.83
CA LEU A 470 -0.85 19.96 -19.60
C LEU A 470 -2.06 20.42 -18.76
N ALA A 471 -2.80 19.48 -18.17
CA ALA A 471 -4.03 19.74 -17.45
C ALA A 471 -3.84 20.49 -16.12
N PHE A 472 -2.82 20.11 -15.33
CA PHE A 472 -2.66 20.58 -13.94
C PHE A 472 -1.51 21.56 -13.74
N VAL A 473 -0.61 21.73 -14.72
CA VAL A 473 0.50 22.69 -14.64
C VAL A 473 0.37 23.78 -15.68
N LEU A 474 0.29 23.43 -16.98
CA LEU A 474 0.34 24.40 -18.06
C LEU A 474 -0.94 25.22 -18.17
N VAL A 475 -2.10 24.57 -18.24
CA VAL A 475 -3.40 25.26 -18.39
C VAL A 475 -3.65 26.24 -17.23
N PRO A 476 -3.46 25.88 -15.95
CA PRO A 476 -3.60 26.82 -14.84
C PRO A 476 -2.66 28.02 -14.94
N LYS A 477 -1.38 27.80 -15.30
CA LYS A 477 -0.41 28.90 -15.52
C LYS A 477 -0.86 29.85 -16.62
N LEU A 478 -1.34 29.34 -17.76
CA LEU A 478 -1.87 30.15 -18.86
C LEU A 478 -3.11 30.95 -18.43
N VAL A 479 -4.00 30.35 -17.66
CA VAL A 479 -5.18 31.02 -17.11
C VAL A 479 -4.74 32.15 -16.17
N ASP A 480 -3.77 31.91 -15.30
CA ASP A 480 -3.26 32.93 -14.37
C ASP A 480 -2.53 34.07 -15.10
N TYR A 481 -1.73 33.77 -16.11
CA TYR A 481 -1.16 34.80 -16.99
C TYR A 481 -2.24 35.58 -17.73
N GLY A 482 -3.30 34.92 -18.19
CA GLY A 482 -4.47 35.58 -18.79
C GLY A 482 -5.19 36.50 -17.82
N LYS A 483 -5.35 36.11 -16.55
CA LYS A 483 -5.91 36.97 -15.49
C LYS A 483 -5.03 38.19 -15.25
N ILE A 484 -3.71 38.01 -15.16
CA ILE A 484 -2.76 39.12 -14.96
C ILE A 484 -2.81 40.07 -16.16
N PHE A 485 -2.80 39.54 -17.38
CA PHE A 485 -2.88 40.33 -18.61
C PHE A 485 -4.17 41.15 -18.69
N THR A 486 -5.32 40.53 -18.43
CA THR A 486 -6.62 41.22 -18.44
C THR A 486 -6.72 42.27 -17.33
N LEU A 487 -6.12 42.04 -16.15
CA LEU A 487 -6.03 43.02 -15.08
C LEU A 487 -5.15 44.23 -15.48
N LEU A 488 -3.99 43.99 -16.09
CA LEU A 488 -3.13 45.06 -16.60
C LEU A 488 -3.83 45.89 -17.69
N LEU A 489 -4.56 45.22 -18.59
CA LEU A 489 -5.37 45.87 -19.61
C LEU A 489 -6.47 46.75 -18.99
N ALA A 490 -7.16 46.25 -17.96
CA ALA A 490 -8.19 47.01 -17.24
C ALA A 490 -7.60 48.24 -16.53
N LEU A 491 -6.43 48.11 -15.89
CA LEU A 491 -5.72 49.22 -15.27
C LEU A 491 -5.27 50.26 -16.29
N LEU A 492 -4.79 49.83 -17.46
CA LEU A 492 -4.45 50.72 -18.57
C LEU A 492 -5.67 51.51 -19.05
N PHE A 493 -6.81 50.85 -19.27
CA PHE A 493 -8.04 51.52 -19.68
C PHE A 493 -8.56 52.48 -18.61
N ALA A 494 -8.48 52.11 -17.33
CA ALA A 494 -8.84 53.00 -16.22
C ALA A 494 -7.94 54.24 -16.16
N ALA A 495 -6.62 54.06 -16.35
CA ALA A 495 -5.67 55.17 -16.40
C ALA A 495 -5.94 56.10 -17.60
N LEU A 496 -6.20 55.54 -18.79
CA LEU A 496 -6.56 56.31 -19.98
C LEU A 496 -7.88 57.06 -19.79
N ALA A 497 -8.90 56.42 -19.21
CA ALA A 497 -10.17 57.06 -18.89
C ALA A 497 -9.99 58.20 -17.87
N PHE A 498 -9.14 58.01 -16.86
CA PHE A 498 -8.81 59.05 -15.88
C PHE A 498 -8.05 60.23 -16.51
N ILE A 499 -7.10 59.96 -17.42
CA ILE A 499 -6.40 61.01 -18.17
C ILE A 499 -7.39 61.78 -19.07
N CYS A 500 -8.28 61.07 -19.76
CA CYS A 500 -9.32 61.69 -20.58
C CYS A 500 -10.31 62.52 -19.76
N SER A 501 -10.73 62.07 -18.58
CA SER A 501 -11.64 62.84 -17.71
C SER A 501 -10.98 64.10 -17.17
N ARG A 502 -9.69 64.03 -16.79
CA ARG A 502 -8.86 65.18 -16.39
C ARG A 502 -8.68 66.19 -17.53
N ARG A 503 -8.49 65.71 -18.77
CA ARG A 503 -8.43 66.60 -19.95
C ARG A 503 -9.77 67.27 -20.21
N LYS A 504 -10.89 66.54 -20.09
CA LYS A 504 -12.24 67.10 -20.27
C LYS A 504 -12.56 68.18 -19.22
N THR A 505 -12.26 67.91 -17.95
CA THR A 505 -12.45 68.91 -16.88
C THR A 505 -11.58 70.14 -17.09
N LYS A 506 -10.34 70.00 -17.56
CA LYS A 506 -9.47 71.15 -17.89
C LYS A 506 -10.05 71.99 -19.04
N VAL A 507 -10.56 71.35 -20.10
CA VAL A 507 -11.20 72.02 -21.24
C VAL A 507 -12.50 72.73 -20.83
N ASP A 508 -13.35 72.10 -20.00
CA ASP A 508 -14.56 72.76 -19.48
C ASP A 508 -14.25 73.93 -18.54
N TYR A 509 -13.15 73.86 -17.77
CA TYR A 509 -12.69 74.98 -16.94
C TYR A 509 -12.21 76.16 -17.80
N ASP A 510 -11.44 75.89 -18.87
CA ASP A 510 -10.96 76.92 -19.80
C ASP A 510 -12.12 77.55 -20.61
N LEU A 511 -13.12 76.76 -21.03
CA LEU A 511 -14.32 77.25 -21.73
C LEU A 511 -15.23 78.11 -20.82
N ASN A 512 -15.39 77.74 -19.55
CA ASN A 512 -16.15 78.54 -18.59
C ASN A 512 -15.39 79.81 -18.16
N GLY A 513 -14.05 79.75 -18.03
CA GLY A 513 -13.20 80.92 -17.82
C GLY A 513 -13.22 81.91 -18.99
N ALA A 514 -13.27 81.42 -20.22
CA ALA A 514 -13.44 82.26 -21.41
C ALA A 514 -14.82 82.93 -21.49
N ARG A 515 -15.90 82.25 -21.06
CA ARG A 515 -17.24 82.86 -20.96
C ARG A 515 -17.34 83.96 -19.88
N LEU A 516 -16.62 83.82 -18.77
CA LEU A 516 -16.57 84.84 -17.71
C LEU A 516 -15.78 86.09 -18.10
N ASN A 517 -14.81 85.99 -19.02
CA ASN A 517 -14.04 87.14 -19.53
C ASN A 517 -14.75 87.91 -20.66
N LEU A 518 -15.84 87.38 -21.23
CA LEU A 518 -16.68 88.10 -22.22
C LEU A 518 -17.79 88.94 -21.57
N ILE A 519 -17.90 88.95 -20.23
CA ILE A 519 -18.83 89.78 -19.46
C ILE A 519 -18.02 90.72 -18.56
N ARG A 520 -17.33 91.70 -19.16
CA ARG A 520 -16.92 92.93 -18.47
C ARG A 520 -17.47 94.13 -19.24
N PRO A 521 -18.33 94.96 -18.65
CA PRO A 521 -18.77 96.19 -19.28
C PRO A 521 -17.65 97.24 -19.21
N ASN A 522 -17.31 97.81 -20.37
CA ASN A 522 -16.73 99.14 -20.45
C ASN A 522 -17.79 100.15 -19.99
N ASP A 523 -17.37 101.05 -19.10
CA ASP A 523 -17.70 102.48 -19.07
C ASP A 523 -17.88 102.96 -17.63
N THR A 524 -17.02 103.89 -17.23
CA THR A 524 -17.40 105.04 -16.41
C THR A 524 -16.20 105.99 -16.29
N SER A 525 -16.21 107.03 -17.12
CA SER A 525 -15.63 108.32 -16.76
C SER A 525 -16.56 109.39 -17.34
N VAL A 526 -17.23 110.15 -16.47
CA VAL A 526 -17.69 111.54 -16.70
C VAL A 526 -18.26 112.10 -15.38
N ILE A 527 -17.46 113.03 -14.81
CA ILE A 527 -17.81 114.34 -14.22
C ILE A 527 -18.38 114.44 -12.79
N GLU A 528 -17.57 115.10 -11.95
CA GLU A 528 -17.90 115.82 -10.70
C GLU A 528 -18.82 117.03 -10.93
N ASN A 529 -19.72 117.31 -9.98
CA ASN A 529 -19.81 118.62 -9.30
C ASN A 529 -21.02 118.67 -8.34
N HIS A 530 -20.78 118.93 -7.04
CA HIS A 530 -21.44 119.94 -6.19
C HIS A 530 -21.14 119.75 -4.69
N PRO A 531 -21.29 120.78 -3.83
CA PRO A 531 -20.14 121.24 -3.07
C PRO A 531 -20.33 121.27 -1.53
N TRP A 532 -19.21 121.44 -0.83
CA TRP A 532 -18.97 121.87 0.56
C TRP A 532 -19.83 121.26 1.70
N ASN A 533 -19.20 120.44 2.54
CA ASN A 533 -18.62 120.91 3.81
C ASN A 533 -17.72 119.86 4.45
#